data_AF-A0A497KVT8-F1
#
_entry.id   AF-A0A497KVT8-F1
#
_cell.length_a   1.000
_cell.length_b   1.000
_cell.length_c   1.000
_cell.angle_alpha   90.00
_cell.angle_beta   90.00
_cell.angle_gamma   90.00
#
_symmetry.space_group_name_H-M   'P 1'
#
loop_
_entity.id
_entity.type
_entity.pdbx_description
1 polymer ?
#
loop_
_entity_poly.entity_id
_entity_poly.type
_entity_poly.pdbx_seq_one_letter_code
_entity_poly.pdbx_strand_id
1 'polypeptide(L)'
;MVQKEKPGGVKYVIEAKFVVEGVVEKHDVIGAIFGQTEGLFPKQLELRELQKSGKIGRIDIILKSEKDRTTGKIIVPSSLDRVETAIIAAAMETIDRVGPCEAKVEIERILDVREEKRRRIVERAKE
;
A
#
# COMPACT_ATOMS: atom_id res chain seq x y z
N MET A 1 4.11 36.72 -3.31
CA MET A 1 3.12 35.62 -3.24
C MET A 1 3.87 34.37 -2.78
N VAL A 2 3.74 34.01 -1.50
CA VAL A 2 4.37 32.79 -0.96
C VAL A 2 3.53 31.60 -1.42
N GLN A 3 4.10 30.74 -2.27
CA GLN A 3 3.48 29.47 -2.61
C GLN A 3 3.40 28.63 -1.33
N LYS A 4 2.18 28.43 -0.81
CA LYS A 4 1.91 27.48 0.27
C LYS A 4 2.35 26.09 -0.18
N GLU A 5 3.24 25.46 0.58
CA GLU A 5 3.57 24.04 0.44
C GLU A 5 2.27 23.21 0.46
N LYS A 6 2.07 22.39 -0.57
CA LYS A 6 1.02 21.37 -0.58
C LYS A 6 1.26 20.41 0.59
N PRO A 7 0.24 20.02 1.37
CA PRO A 7 0.45 19.07 2.44
C PRO A 7 0.90 17.73 1.86
N GLY A 8 2.12 17.31 2.23
CA GLY A 8 2.67 15.95 2.13
C GLY A 8 2.68 15.30 0.74
N GLY A 9 3.67 15.62 -0.11
CA GLY A 9 3.97 14.78 -1.27
C GLY A 9 4.31 13.34 -0.86
N VAL A 10 4.06 12.37 -1.75
CA VAL A 10 4.41 10.96 -1.52
C VAL A 10 5.90 10.84 -1.23
N LYS A 11 6.23 10.32 -0.05
CA LYS A 11 7.61 10.07 0.41
C LYS A 11 7.98 8.61 0.18
N TYR A 12 7.06 7.72 0.51
CA TYR A 12 7.24 6.28 0.42
C TYR A 12 6.13 5.62 -0.38
N VAL A 13 6.41 4.47 -0.98
CA VAL A 13 5.42 3.61 -1.63
C VAL A 13 5.60 2.19 -1.11
N ILE A 14 4.56 1.64 -0.49
CA ILE A 14 4.51 0.22 -0.13
C ILE A 14 4.09 -0.54 -1.37
N GLU A 15 4.89 -1.53 -1.77
CA GLU A 15 4.53 -2.50 -2.79
C GLU A 15 4.38 -3.87 -2.12
N ALA A 16 3.22 -4.48 -2.27
CA ALA A 16 2.92 -5.81 -1.75
C ALA A 16 2.35 -6.68 -2.86
N LYS A 17 2.60 -7.99 -2.76
CA LYS A 17 1.95 -9.02 -3.57
C LYS A 17 0.93 -9.74 -2.74
N PHE A 18 -0.08 -10.27 -3.40
CA PHE A 18 -1.03 -11.16 -2.75
C PHE A 18 -1.46 -12.31 -3.64
N VAL A 19 -1.84 -13.40 -3.01
CA VAL A 19 -2.43 -14.58 -3.61
C VAL A 19 -3.70 -14.90 -2.83
N VAL A 20 -4.79 -15.20 -3.53
CA VAL A 20 -6.06 -15.63 -2.95
C VAL A 20 -6.48 -16.92 -3.61
N GLU A 21 -6.84 -17.92 -2.79
CA GLU A 21 -7.39 -19.19 -3.25
C GLU A 21 -8.91 -19.01 -3.50
N GLY A 22 -9.21 -18.32 -4.60
CA GLY A 22 -10.55 -18.04 -5.09
C GLY A 22 -10.60 -16.89 -6.09
N VAL A 23 -11.79 -16.62 -6.62
CA VAL A 23 -12.08 -15.46 -7.47
C VAL A 23 -12.59 -14.33 -6.58
N VAL A 24 -11.87 -13.22 -6.57
CA VAL A 24 -12.21 -12.02 -5.79
C VAL A 24 -12.06 -10.76 -6.65
N GLU A 25 -12.78 -9.71 -6.29
CA GLU A 25 -12.69 -8.42 -6.97
C GLU A 25 -11.84 -7.41 -6.19
N LYS A 26 -11.57 -6.26 -6.82
CA LYS A 26 -10.80 -5.18 -6.20
C LYS A 26 -11.43 -4.69 -4.90
N HIS A 27 -12.76 -4.63 -4.85
CA HIS A 27 -13.48 -4.13 -3.68
C HIS A 27 -13.37 -5.08 -2.48
N ASP A 28 -13.27 -6.40 -2.72
CA ASP A 28 -13.02 -7.39 -1.67
C ASP A 28 -11.64 -7.20 -1.04
N VAL A 29 -10.61 -7.01 -1.87
CA VAL A 29 -9.22 -6.79 -1.40
C VAL A 29 -9.13 -5.49 -0.61
N ILE A 30 -9.77 -4.42 -1.08
CA ILE A 30 -9.86 -3.15 -0.33
C ILE A 30 -10.57 -3.38 1.01
N GLY A 31 -11.70 -4.09 0.99
CA GLY A 31 -12.48 -4.41 2.18
C GLY A 31 -11.66 -5.18 3.21
N ALA A 32 -10.87 -6.16 2.77
CA ALA A 32 -9.97 -6.92 3.63
C ALA A 32 -8.86 -6.05 4.24
N ILE A 33 -8.22 -5.19 3.43
CA ILE A 33 -7.17 -4.28 3.92
C ILE A 33 -7.71 -3.38 5.02
N PHE A 34 -8.82 -2.69 4.80
CA PHE A 34 -9.37 -1.80 5.83
C PHE A 34 -9.98 -2.57 7.00
N GLY A 35 -10.70 -3.66 6.73
CA GLY A 35 -11.41 -4.42 7.76
C GLY A 35 -10.47 -5.11 8.75
N GLN A 36 -9.40 -5.73 8.25
CA GLN A 36 -8.47 -6.48 9.11
C GLN A 36 -7.38 -5.61 9.76
N THR A 37 -7.12 -4.40 9.23
CA THR A 37 -6.15 -3.48 9.85
C THR A 37 -6.79 -2.47 10.80
N GLU A 38 -8.11 -2.29 10.77
CA GLU A 38 -8.82 -1.43 11.72
C GLU A 38 -8.79 -2.00 13.15
N GLY A 39 -8.64 -1.12 14.15
CA GLY A 39 -8.58 -1.52 15.56
C GLY A 39 -7.25 -2.11 16.04
N LEU A 40 -6.30 -2.41 15.14
CA LEU A 40 -4.95 -2.88 15.52
C LEU A 40 -4.06 -1.77 16.09
N PHE A 41 -4.34 -0.51 15.72
CA PHE A 41 -3.50 0.63 16.08
C PHE A 41 -4.33 1.77 16.67
N PRO A 42 -3.68 2.74 17.35
CA PRO A 42 -4.34 4.00 17.70
C PRO A 42 -4.87 4.70 16.43
N LYS A 43 -6.00 5.41 16.53
CA LYS A 43 -6.69 6.08 15.41
C LYS A 43 -5.79 6.87 14.45
N GLN A 44 -4.71 7.47 14.96
CA GLN A 44 -3.77 8.24 14.16
C GLN A 44 -2.93 7.41 13.15
N LEU A 45 -2.88 6.09 13.34
CA LEU A 45 -2.21 5.11 12.47
C LEU A 45 -3.20 4.19 11.77
N GLU A 46 -4.51 4.39 11.92
CA GLU A 46 -5.50 3.60 11.17
C GLU A 46 -5.51 4.01 9.70
N LEU A 47 -5.47 3.02 8.79
CA LEU A 47 -5.43 3.26 7.34
C LEU A 47 -6.56 4.19 6.87
N ARG A 48 -7.77 4.04 7.42
CA ARG A 48 -8.93 4.88 7.05
C ARG A 48 -8.71 6.35 7.44
N GLU A 49 -8.22 6.61 8.64
CA GLU A 49 -7.96 7.97 9.13
C GLU A 49 -6.74 8.59 8.45
N LEU A 50 -5.71 7.78 8.17
CA LEU A 50 -4.56 8.17 7.37
C LEU A 50 -4.96 8.55 5.93
N GLN A 51 -5.88 7.81 5.33
CA GLN A 51 -6.39 8.15 3.99
C GLN A 51 -7.24 9.43 4.01
N LYS A 52 -8.13 9.60 5.01
CA LYS A 52 -8.93 10.83 5.18
C LYS A 52 -8.06 12.07 5.40
N SER A 53 -7.00 11.95 6.17
CA SER A 53 -6.05 13.03 6.45
C SER A 53 -5.06 13.29 5.31
N GLY A 54 -5.07 12.47 4.25
CA GLY A 54 -4.16 12.58 3.10
C GLY A 54 -2.73 12.09 3.37
N LYS A 55 -2.50 11.42 4.51
CA LYS A 55 -1.21 10.81 4.85
C LYS A 55 -0.95 9.53 4.05
N ILE A 56 -2.02 8.79 3.76
CA ILE A 56 -2.01 7.65 2.83
C ILE A 56 -2.79 8.04 1.57
N GLY A 57 -2.24 7.68 0.42
CA GLY A 57 -2.84 7.93 -0.89
C GLY A 57 -3.97 6.98 -1.24
N ARG A 58 -4.35 6.97 -2.52
CA ARG A 58 -5.24 5.93 -3.05
C ARG A 58 -4.49 4.60 -3.06
N ILE A 59 -5.13 3.57 -2.54
CA ILE A 59 -4.61 2.20 -2.59
C ILE A 59 -4.95 1.66 -3.97
N ASP A 60 -3.91 1.43 -4.78
CA ASP A 60 -4.06 0.89 -6.12
C ASP A 60 -3.92 -0.62 -6.10
N ILE A 61 -4.87 -1.31 -6.73
CA ILE A 61 -4.91 -2.76 -6.80
C ILE A 61 -4.92 -3.21 -8.25
N ILE A 62 -3.92 -4.04 -8.57
CA ILE A 62 -3.79 -4.73 -9.84
C ILE A 62 -3.98 -6.20 -9.53
N LEU A 63 -4.99 -6.84 -10.12
CA LEU A 63 -5.27 -8.24 -9.89
C LEU A 63 -5.58 -8.95 -11.20
N LYS A 64 -5.33 -10.26 -11.19
CA LYS A 64 -5.63 -11.18 -12.27
C LYS A 64 -6.16 -12.46 -11.66
N SER A 65 -7.30 -12.92 -12.14
CA SER A 65 -7.95 -14.15 -11.70
C SER A 65 -7.88 -15.18 -12.82
N GLU A 66 -7.30 -16.34 -12.53
CA GLU A 66 -7.21 -17.47 -13.47
C GLU A 66 -7.37 -18.78 -12.68
N LYS A 67 -8.19 -19.72 -13.19
CA LYS A 67 -8.36 -21.08 -12.62
C LYS A 67 -8.63 -21.08 -11.11
N ASP A 68 -9.66 -20.35 -10.67
CA ASP A 68 -10.08 -20.24 -9.27
C ASP A 68 -9.01 -19.72 -8.30
N ARG A 69 -8.01 -19.01 -8.83
CA ARG A 69 -6.98 -18.35 -8.04
C ARG A 69 -6.78 -16.92 -8.51
N THR A 70 -6.69 -15.99 -7.57
CA THR A 70 -6.44 -14.58 -7.85
C THR A 70 -5.07 -14.20 -7.34
N THR A 71 -4.29 -13.55 -8.19
CA THR A 71 -3.00 -12.98 -7.80
C THR A 71 -2.99 -11.50 -8.11
N GLY A 72 -2.23 -10.73 -7.34
CA GLY A 72 -2.17 -9.30 -7.59
C GLY A 72 -1.07 -8.58 -6.84
N LYS A 73 -1.10 -7.27 -7.04
CA LYS A 73 -0.24 -6.29 -6.37
C LYS A 73 -1.08 -5.21 -5.72
N ILE A 74 -0.63 -4.78 -4.56
CA ILE A 74 -1.18 -3.66 -3.82
C ILE A 74 -0.09 -2.58 -3.76
N ILE A 75 -0.45 -1.36 -4.13
CA ILE A 75 0.44 -0.20 -4.14
C ILE A 75 -0.17 0.86 -3.23
N VAL A 76 0.57 1.26 -2.19
CA VAL A 76 0.10 2.24 -1.20
C VAL A 76 1.08 3.40 -1.12
N PRO A 77 0.74 4.57 -1.69
CA PRO A 77 1.50 5.80 -1.51
C PRO A 77 1.36 6.32 -0.08
N SER A 78 2.46 6.74 0.52
CA SER A 78 2.53 7.25 1.89
C SER A 78 3.35 8.55 1.95
N SER A 79 2.86 9.53 2.70
CA SER A 79 3.60 10.75 3.07
C SER A 79 4.10 10.73 4.54
N LEU A 80 3.88 9.61 5.24
CA LEU A 80 4.37 9.32 6.59
C LEU A 80 5.90 9.22 6.62
N ASP A 81 6.46 9.07 7.82
CA ASP A 81 7.85 8.66 7.95
C ASP A 81 8.07 7.17 7.63
N ARG A 82 9.33 6.74 7.63
CA ARG A 82 9.70 5.36 7.26
C ARG A 82 9.18 4.34 8.27
N VAL A 83 9.20 4.68 9.56
CA VAL A 83 8.82 3.76 10.64
C VAL A 83 7.32 3.55 10.65
N GLU A 84 6.55 4.64 10.60
CA GLU A 84 5.10 4.60 10.46
C GLU A 84 4.68 3.84 9.20
N THR A 85 5.31 4.13 8.05
CA THR A 85 5.03 3.40 6.79
C THR A 85 5.34 1.91 6.93
N ALA A 86 6.41 1.53 7.62
CA ALA A 86 6.76 0.12 7.84
C ALA A 86 5.77 -0.60 8.77
N ILE A 87 5.25 0.08 9.79
CA ILE A 87 4.19 -0.47 10.65
C ILE A 87 2.94 -0.77 9.84
N ILE A 88 2.51 0.16 8.97
CA ILE A 88 1.37 -0.06 8.08
C ILE A 88 1.62 -1.22 7.12
N ALA A 89 2.81 -1.31 6.53
CA ALA A 89 3.17 -2.42 5.65
C ALA A 89 3.10 -3.76 6.40
N ALA A 90 3.67 -3.85 7.60
CA ALA A 90 3.62 -5.06 8.42
C ALA A 90 2.18 -5.46 8.78
N ALA A 91 1.31 -4.49 9.06
CA ALA A 91 -0.11 -4.75 9.29
C ALA A 91 -0.83 -5.31 8.06
N MET A 92 -0.46 -4.85 6.86
CA MET A 92 -1.03 -5.41 5.63
C MET A 92 -0.58 -6.85 5.39
N GLU A 93 0.59 -7.24 5.89
CA GLU A 93 1.10 -8.61 5.77
C GLU A 93 0.33 -9.61 6.63
N THR A 94 -0.35 -9.15 7.69
CA THR A 94 -1.17 -10.01 8.55
C THR A 94 -2.53 -10.35 7.93
N ILE A 95 -2.86 -9.79 6.77
CA ILE A 95 -4.13 -10.07 6.08
C ILE A 95 -4.11 -11.50 5.55
N ASP A 96 -4.97 -12.34 6.11
CA ASP A 96 -5.04 -13.77 5.82
C ASP A 96 -6.31 -14.19 5.04
N ARG A 97 -7.24 -13.25 4.83
CA ARG A 97 -8.52 -13.50 4.15
C ARG A 97 -8.98 -12.33 3.31
N VAL A 98 -9.51 -12.63 2.13
CA VAL A 98 -10.12 -11.65 1.23
C VAL A 98 -11.51 -12.15 0.83
N GLY A 99 -12.54 -11.42 1.21
CA GLY A 99 -13.92 -11.90 1.09
C GLY A 99 -14.11 -13.22 1.85
N PRO A 100 -14.68 -14.27 1.23
CA PRO A 100 -14.78 -15.58 1.86
C PRO A 100 -13.47 -16.40 1.81
N CYS A 101 -12.52 -16.03 0.95
CA CYS A 101 -11.35 -16.84 0.57
C CYS A 101 -10.12 -16.60 1.46
N GLU A 102 -9.28 -17.62 1.58
CA GLU A 102 -7.95 -17.50 2.19
C GLU A 102 -7.01 -16.72 1.27
N ALA A 103 -6.18 -15.89 1.87
CA ALA A 103 -5.23 -15.04 1.18
C ALA A 103 -3.86 -15.08 1.86
N LYS A 104 -2.82 -14.85 1.07
CA LYS A 104 -1.47 -14.60 1.55
C LYS A 104 -1.00 -13.28 0.97
N VAL A 105 -0.70 -12.32 1.83
CA VAL A 105 -0.08 -11.04 1.46
C VAL A 105 1.40 -11.08 1.83
N GLU A 106 2.25 -10.53 0.98
CA GLU A 106 3.70 -10.44 1.19
C GLU A 106 4.18 -9.04 0.80
N ILE A 107 4.89 -8.36 1.71
CA ILE A 107 5.45 -7.04 1.41
C ILE A 107 6.69 -7.21 0.54
N GLU A 108 6.65 -6.73 -0.71
CA GLU A 108 7.80 -6.80 -1.60
C GLU A 108 8.88 -5.81 -1.17
N ARG A 109 8.49 -4.56 -0.89
CA ARG A 109 9.37 -3.47 -0.47
C ARG A 109 8.61 -2.21 -0.08
N ILE A 110 9.33 -1.32 0.61
CA ILE A 110 8.93 0.06 0.84
C ILE A 110 9.93 0.95 0.09
N LEU A 111 9.47 1.62 -0.97
CA LEU A 111 10.28 2.47 -1.82
C LEU A 111 10.37 3.89 -1.28
N ASP A 112 11.57 4.45 -1.14
CA ASP A 112 11.76 5.90 -0.95
C ASP A 112 11.74 6.58 -2.33
N VAL A 113 10.75 7.45 -2.54
CA VAL A 113 10.55 8.17 -3.82
C VAL A 113 11.73 9.10 -4.13
N ARG A 114 12.42 9.65 -3.13
CA ARG A 114 13.57 10.54 -3.31
C ARG A 114 14.79 9.75 -3.76
N GLU A 115 15.01 8.58 -3.17
CA GLU A 115 16.09 7.67 -3.61
C GLU A 115 15.83 7.15 -5.03
N GLU A 116 14.61 6.72 -5.32
CA GLU A 116 14.22 6.24 -6.65
C GLU A 116 14.41 7.34 -7.72
N LYS A 117 14.01 8.58 -7.44
CA LYS A 117 14.26 9.73 -8.33
C LYS A 117 15.74 9.96 -8.56
N ARG A 118 16.57 9.91 -7.51
CA ARG A 118 18.03 10.06 -7.63
C ARG A 118 18.64 8.93 -8.46
N ARG A 119 18.23 7.68 -8.24
CA ARG A 119 18.70 6.52 -9.02
C ARG A 119 18.41 6.72 -10.52
N ARG A 120 17.17 7.10 -10.86
CA ARG A 120 16.78 7.35 -12.25
C ARG A 120 17.56 8.49 -12.92
N ILE A 121 17.85 9.56 -12.18
CA ILE A 121 18.68 10.67 -12.70
C ILE A 121 20.09 10.17 -13.04
N VAL A 122 20.69 9.37 -12.15
CA VAL A 122 22.03 8.82 -12.35
C VAL A 122 22.06 7.79 -13.49
N GLU A 123 21.08 6.90 -13.56
CA GLU A 123 20.96 5.91 -14.66
C GLU A 123 20.84 6.63 -16.01
N ARG A 124 19.99 7.65 -16.11
CA ARG A 124 19.83 8.43 -17.34
C ARG A 124 21.08 9.21 -17.74
N ALA A 125 21.91 9.62 -16.77
CA ALA A 125 23.16 10.32 -17.06
C ALA A 125 24.28 9.38 -17.55
N LYS A 126 24.10 8.06 -17.41
CA LYS A 126 25.05 7.03 -17.88
C LYS A 126 24.71 6.47 -19.27
N GLU A 127 23.51 6.75 -19.77
CA GLU A 127 23.08 6.48 -21.15
C GLU A 127 23.66 7.55 -22.09
#